data_AF-A0A3D0MDL4-F1
#
_entry.id   AF-A0A3D0MDL4-F1
#
_cell.length_a   1.000
_cell.length_b   1.000
_cell.length_c   1.000
_cell.angle_alpha   90.00
_cell.angle_beta   90.00
_cell.angle_gamma   90.00
#
_symmetry.space_group_name_H-M   'P 1'
#
loop_
_entity.id
_entity.type
_entity.pdbx_description
1 polymer ?
#
loop_
_entity_poly.entity_id
_entity_poly.type
_entity_poly.pdbx_seq_one_letter_code
_entity_poly.pdbx_strand_id
1 'polypeptide(L)'
;MLRISSLAKVAAATTLSAVVGLSANAADRVSDFSLVDHNGKFFQLSRQANFDAIVMLAHEDSRDVRRAASELADLTEQFADQNVGFYLIDSSGSGDQAEMREIAEDADIDLPILIDEGQLVAAELGITRATDVVILDPEAKEVVFRGALNDRWAEGSRARRASEHYAADALTAFLAGEEITAEQLASKGNLIAFGTTESISYANDIVPILKERCVSCHMEGGIAPFAMTNHQMVQGWSPMIREVLYTKRMPPGQIDDAYVHDFRDVAHITVEETQQLIAWIEDGAKNTGDSDPLAEYSPEWVKWAYGEPDMVIDVPPQTIPATGVQDYRNIMVPLELEEDVWVKAVEFEAGDPTVLHHIIAFAYGPNGVNEFEILNQGIGLGAYAPGNEINTYPENSGFPLQAGGGLMLQLHYTTSGRETTDASEIALYLWDEEPERQVLGGSAAELNIDVPPFAQRHEMVATAKFRKDSYLTMLGPHMHYRGYDANFKLVYPDGREEEVLNVPNYQFNWQKVYDFKEPKFVPAGTEMVFTGTFDNSEHNPANPDPSQTLSWGEQTWQEMFFGFYRYVEAGTEGGE
;
A
#
# COMPACT_ATOMS: atom_id res chain seq x y z
N MET A 1 -1.82 90.28 -32.58
CA MET A 1 -1.70 88.90 -33.10
C MET A 1 -0.32 88.40 -32.75
N LEU A 2 -0.18 87.65 -31.65
CA LEU A 2 1.11 87.17 -31.17
C LEU A 2 0.99 85.73 -30.67
N ARG A 3 1.95 84.93 -31.12
CA ARG A 3 2.29 83.56 -30.71
C ARG A 3 2.79 83.51 -29.25
N ILE A 4 2.78 82.31 -28.65
CA ILE A 4 3.71 81.68 -27.65
C ILE A 4 2.95 80.45 -27.08
N SER A 5 3.20 79.22 -27.53
CA SER A 5 4.13 78.16 -27.06
C SER A 5 3.62 77.26 -25.91
N SER A 6 3.54 75.95 -26.19
CA SER A 6 3.85 74.77 -25.35
C SER A 6 3.81 74.88 -23.82
N LEU A 7 2.96 74.06 -23.16
CA LEU A 7 3.21 73.27 -21.93
C LEU A 7 1.87 72.83 -21.30
N ALA A 8 1.57 71.52 -21.30
CA ALA A 8 0.81 70.82 -20.23
C ALA A 8 0.57 69.34 -20.62
N LYS A 9 1.52 68.48 -20.25
CA LYS A 9 1.33 67.03 -20.04
C LYS A 9 1.83 66.73 -18.62
N VAL A 10 0.96 66.62 -17.62
CA VAL A 10 1.21 65.93 -16.33
C VAL A 10 -0.13 65.58 -15.67
N ALA A 11 -0.36 64.29 -15.40
CA ALA A 11 -1.10 63.64 -14.30
C ALA A 11 -1.25 62.14 -14.73
N ALA A 12 -0.52 61.12 -14.27
CA ALA A 12 -0.21 60.63 -12.90
C ALA A 12 -1.50 60.52 -12.05
N ALA A 13 -1.96 59.38 -11.52
CA ALA A 13 -1.28 58.19 -10.99
C ALA A 13 -2.16 56.93 -11.23
N THR A 14 -1.64 55.78 -11.66
CA THR A 14 -1.14 54.67 -10.82
C THR A 14 -1.98 54.37 -9.56
N THR A 15 -3.07 53.64 -9.73
CA THR A 15 -3.62 52.74 -8.70
C THR A 15 -2.79 51.45 -8.70
N LEU A 16 -1.70 51.48 -7.94
CA LEU A 16 -1.05 50.27 -7.45
C LEU A 16 -1.95 49.74 -6.33
N SER A 17 -2.82 48.78 -6.64
CA SER A 17 -3.46 48.00 -5.58
C SER A 17 -2.39 47.10 -4.98
N ALA A 18 -1.75 47.59 -3.93
CA ALA A 18 -1.07 46.74 -2.97
C ALA A 18 -2.14 45.83 -2.35
N VAL A 19 -2.22 44.60 -2.83
CA VAL A 19 -2.76 43.51 -2.03
C VAL A 19 -1.70 43.25 -0.97
N VAL A 20 -1.81 44.01 0.12
CA VAL A 20 -1.16 43.66 1.38
C VAL A 20 -1.79 42.34 1.77
N GLY A 21 -1.01 41.25 1.62
CA GLY A 21 -1.37 39.96 2.17
C GLY A 21 -1.69 40.15 3.64
N LEU A 22 -2.94 39.88 4.00
CA LEU A 22 -3.32 39.69 5.39
C LEU A 22 -2.64 38.37 5.80
N SER A 23 -1.45 38.50 6.38
CA SER A 23 -0.89 37.50 7.27
C SER A 23 -1.90 37.27 8.40
N ALA A 24 -2.64 36.16 8.27
CA ALA A 24 -3.30 35.52 9.38
C ALA A 24 -2.63 34.14 9.48
N ASN A 25 -1.80 34.00 10.51
CA ASN A 25 -1.16 32.76 10.93
C ASN A 25 -2.22 31.71 11.34
N ALA A 26 -2.95 31.18 10.37
CA ALA A 26 -3.56 29.86 10.47
C ALA A 26 -2.66 28.97 9.63
N ALA A 27 -1.98 28.03 10.26
CA ALA A 27 -1.20 27.05 9.52
C ALA A 27 -2.11 26.35 8.50
N ASP A 28 -1.62 26.14 7.28
CA ASP A 28 -2.42 25.55 6.21
C ASP A 28 -2.66 24.07 6.58
N ARG A 29 -3.90 23.71 6.92
CA ARG A 29 -4.26 22.31 7.14
C ARG A 29 -4.09 21.51 5.86
N VAL A 30 -3.46 20.36 5.99
CA VAL A 30 -3.26 19.40 4.91
C VAL A 30 -3.96 18.09 5.23
N SER A 31 -4.27 17.35 4.19
CA SER A 31 -4.79 16.00 4.28
C SER A 31 -3.74 15.06 4.85
N ASP A 32 -4.20 13.95 5.40
CA ASP A 32 -3.29 12.82 5.58
C ASP A 32 -2.90 12.29 4.20
N PHE A 33 -1.62 11.97 4.03
CA PHE A 33 -1.08 11.46 2.79
C PHE A 33 -0.04 10.39 3.08
N SER A 34 0.21 9.55 2.08
CA SER A 34 1.24 8.54 2.13
C SER A 34 2.06 8.50 0.86
N LEU A 35 3.35 8.20 1.00
CA LEU A 35 4.29 7.99 -0.08
C LEU A 35 5.14 6.76 0.24
N VAL A 36 5.75 6.19 -0.80
CA VAL A 36 6.80 5.18 -0.64
C VAL A 36 8.13 5.85 -0.96
N ASP A 37 9.16 5.57 -0.17
CA ASP A 37 10.48 6.11 -0.42
C ASP A 37 11.26 5.28 -1.46
N HIS A 38 12.41 5.80 -1.90
CA HIS A 38 13.32 5.10 -2.80
C HIS A 38 13.82 3.73 -2.31
N ASN A 39 13.66 3.39 -1.02
CA ASN A 39 14.00 2.10 -0.45
C ASN A 39 12.78 1.19 -0.24
N GLY A 40 11.61 1.57 -0.80
CA GLY A 40 10.38 0.81 -0.66
C GLY A 40 9.73 0.93 0.73
N LYS A 41 10.12 1.91 1.55
CA LYS A 41 9.54 2.12 2.89
C LYS A 41 8.35 3.07 2.86
N PHE A 42 7.31 2.72 3.60
CA PHE A 42 6.09 3.49 3.66
C PHE A 42 6.21 4.69 4.62
N PHE A 43 5.78 5.83 4.12
CA PHE A 43 5.55 7.05 4.88
C PHE A 43 4.06 7.35 4.87
N GLN A 44 3.47 7.67 6.02
CA GLN A 44 2.15 8.27 6.13
C GLN A 44 2.18 9.33 7.22
N LEU A 45 1.73 10.55 6.92
CA LEU A 45 1.87 11.71 7.82
C LEU A 45 1.29 11.42 9.21
N SER A 46 0.08 10.85 9.29
CA SER A 46 -0.55 10.51 10.58
C SER A 46 0.21 9.45 11.39
N ARG A 47 0.96 8.56 10.75
CA ARG A 47 1.83 7.57 11.43
C ARG A 47 3.14 8.18 11.91
N GLN A 48 3.42 9.44 11.55
CA GLN A 48 4.58 10.21 12.02
C GLN A 48 4.23 11.13 13.21
N ALA A 49 3.03 11.01 13.79
CA ALA A 49 2.60 11.85 14.92
C ALA A 49 3.45 11.66 16.20
N ASN A 50 4.37 10.69 16.20
CA ASN A 50 5.38 10.56 17.23
C ASN A 50 6.46 11.65 17.14
N PHE A 51 6.68 12.27 15.97
CA PHE A 51 7.65 13.35 15.80
C PHE A 51 7.05 14.71 16.18
N ASP A 52 7.86 15.57 16.77
CA ASP A 52 7.45 16.95 17.10
C ASP A 52 7.29 17.80 15.83
N ALA A 53 8.04 17.48 14.77
CA ALA A 53 7.96 18.12 13.46
C ALA A 53 8.50 17.20 12.36
N ILE A 54 8.06 17.44 11.12
CA ILE A 54 8.62 16.81 9.91
C ILE A 54 9.14 17.90 8.97
N VAL A 55 10.37 17.76 8.49
CA VAL A 55 11.00 18.67 7.52
C VAL A 55 11.17 17.94 6.20
N MET A 56 10.63 18.52 5.13
CA MET A 56 10.74 18.00 3.77
C MET A 56 11.43 19.00 2.86
N LEU A 57 12.46 18.58 2.12
CA LEU A 57 13.07 19.37 1.05
C LEU A 57 12.69 18.80 -0.31
N ALA A 58 12.18 19.66 -1.20
CA ALA A 58 11.85 19.29 -2.57
C ALA A 58 13.11 18.92 -3.37
N HIS A 59 13.07 17.71 -3.92
CA HIS A 59 14.16 17.07 -4.65
C HIS A 59 13.94 17.12 -6.17
N GLU A 60 15.04 17.22 -6.90
CA GLU A 60 15.21 16.92 -8.32
C GLU A 60 16.67 16.49 -8.53
N ASP A 61 17.00 15.80 -9.62
CA ASP A 61 18.41 15.53 -9.95
C ASP A 61 19.12 16.78 -10.48
N SER A 62 19.58 17.64 -9.56
CA SER A 62 20.37 18.81 -9.89
C SER A 62 21.48 19.07 -8.89
N ARG A 63 22.56 19.69 -9.36
CA ARG A 63 23.69 20.09 -8.49
C ARG A 63 23.28 21.01 -7.34
N ASP A 64 22.22 21.79 -7.54
CA ASP A 64 21.71 22.71 -6.53
C ASP A 64 20.97 21.94 -5.44
N VAL A 65 20.13 20.95 -5.80
CA VAL A 65 19.50 20.06 -4.83
C VAL A 65 20.52 19.23 -4.05
N ARG A 66 21.52 18.62 -4.69
CA ARG A 66 22.56 17.85 -3.98
C ARG A 66 23.25 18.68 -2.88
N ARG A 67 23.47 19.97 -3.15
CA ARG A 67 24.04 20.91 -2.17
C ARG A 67 23.04 21.33 -1.10
N ALA A 68 21.78 21.50 -1.44
CA ALA A 68 20.73 21.80 -0.47
C ALA A 68 20.43 20.60 0.44
N ALA A 69 20.46 19.37 -0.09
CA ALA A 69 20.32 18.13 0.65
C ALA A 69 21.47 17.95 1.66
N SER A 70 22.71 18.24 1.26
CA SER A 70 23.84 18.29 2.20
C SER A 70 23.65 19.33 3.31
N GLU A 71 23.10 20.52 3.02
CA GLU A 71 22.79 21.51 4.06
C GLU A 71 21.56 21.10 4.92
N LEU A 72 20.66 20.27 4.40
CA LEU A 72 19.58 19.66 5.18
C LEU A 72 20.12 18.55 6.09
N ALA A 73 21.14 17.81 5.67
CA ALA A 73 21.85 16.85 6.53
C ALA A 73 22.55 17.58 7.68
N ASP A 74 23.20 18.72 7.43
CA ASP A 74 23.74 19.59 8.49
C ASP A 74 22.65 20.04 9.48
N LEU A 75 21.44 20.36 8.97
CA LEU A 75 20.28 20.69 9.81
C LEU A 75 19.81 19.48 10.63
N THR A 76 19.83 18.28 10.05
CA THR A 76 19.51 17.03 10.75
C THR A 76 20.47 16.82 11.92
N GLU A 77 21.77 17.03 11.72
CA GLU A 77 22.77 16.95 12.80
C GLU A 77 22.54 18.02 13.88
N GLN A 78 22.18 19.24 13.49
CA GLN A 78 21.86 20.32 14.42
C GLN A 78 20.68 19.96 15.34
N PHE A 79 19.71 19.21 14.82
CA PHE A 79 18.49 18.83 15.54
C PHE A 79 18.47 17.37 16.03
N ALA A 80 19.63 16.71 16.10
CA ALA A 80 19.73 15.28 16.42
C ALA A 80 19.25 14.91 17.84
N ASP A 81 19.25 15.87 18.77
CA ASP A 81 18.74 15.69 20.14
C ASP A 81 17.23 15.99 20.26
N GLN A 82 16.60 16.47 19.19
CA GLN A 82 15.15 16.68 19.10
C GLN A 82 14.49 15.58 18.28
N ASN A 83 13.20 15.40 18.49
CA ASN A 83 12.43 14.37 17.84
C ASN A 83 11.82 14.89 16.54
N VAL A 84 12.67 15.15 15.54
CA VAL A 84 12.28 15.71 14.23
C VAL A 84 12.60 14.71 13.12
N GLY A 85 11.65 14.49 12.21
CA GLY A 85 11.88 13.67 11.01
C GLY A 85 12.33 14.52 9.82
N PHE A 86 13.34 14.05 9.08
CA PHE A 86 13.87 14.74 7.91
C PHE A 86 13.75 13.86 6.66
N TYR A 87 13.22 14.44 5.59
CA TYR A 87 12.92 13.74 4.34
C TYR A 87 13.25 14.63 3.14
N LEU A 88 13.49 13.98 2.01
CA LEU A 88 13.42 14.59 0.69
C LEU A 88 12.10 14.17 0.03
N ILE A 89 11.56 14.98 -0.87
CA ILE A 89 10.39 14.63 -1.68
C ILE A 89 10.68 14.86 -3.15
N ASP A 90 10.65 13.79 -3.95
CA ASP A 90 10.79 13.86 -5.39
C ASP A 90 9.42 13.96 -6.06
N SER A 91 9.20 15.04 -6.81
CA SER A 91 7.97 15.27 -7.58
C SER A 91 8.29 15.46 -9.06
N SER A 92 9.34 14.81 -9.55
CA SER A 92 9.75 14.85 -10.96
C SER A 92 8.77 14.09 -11.87
N GLY A 93 8.03 13.14 -11.30
CA GLY A 93 7.09 12.26 -12.01
C GLY A 93 7.72 10.98 -12.57
N SER A 94 8.99 10.67 -12.30
CA SER A 94 9.67 9.46 -12.81
C SER A 94 9.17 8.17 -12.16
N GLY A 95 8.80 8.19 -10.87
CA GLY A 95 8.37 7.00 -10.11
C GLY A 95 9.46 5.95 -9.87
N ASP A 96 10.58 6.01 -10.60
CA ASP A 96 11.63 5.00 -10.60
C ASP A 96 12.47 5.03 -9.31
N GLN A 97 12.16 4.09 -8.42
CA GLN A 97 12.90 3.88 -7.18
C GLN A 97 14.36 3.46 -7.40
N ALA A 98 14.65 2.71 -8.48
CA ALA A 98 16.01 2.23 -8.74
C ALA A 98 16.90 3.37 -9.21
N GLU A 99 16.40 4.22 -10.11
CA GLU A 99 17.04 5.48 -10.50
C GLU A 99 17.27 6.36 -9.27
N MET A 100 16.26 6.49 -8.39
CA MET A 100 16.37 7.34 -7.21
C MET A 100 17.39 6.82 -6.19
N ARG A 101 17.53 5.49 -6.04
CA ARG A 101 18.61 4.89 -5.24
C ARG A 101 19.98 5.20 -5.82
N GLU A 102 20.16 5.09 -7.13
CA GLU A 102 21.42 5.45 -7.80
C GLU A 102 21.76 6.94 -7.59
N ILE A 103 20.76 7.83 -7.72
CA ILE A 103 20.93 9.26 -7.45
C ILE A 103 21.35 9.52 -6.00
N ALA A 104 20.70 8.86 -5.04
CA ALA A 104 21.00 9.01 -3.62
C ALA A 104 22.43 8.56 -3.30
N GLU A 105 22.84 7.39 -3.80
CA GLU A 105 24.19 6.84 -3.65
C GLU A 105 25.26 7.75 -4.28
N ASP A 106 25.04 8.20 -5.52
CA ASP A 106 25.97 9.09 -6.24
C ASP A 106 26.12 10.46 -5.58
N ALA A 107 25.08 10.91 -4.87
CA ALA A 107 25.03 12.20 -4.21
C ALA A 107 25.36 12.15 -2.71
N ASP A 108 25.64 10.97 -2.15
CA ASP A 108 25.88 10.75 -0.70
C ASP A 108 24.70 11.27 0.14
N ILE A 109 23.48 10.96 -0.30
CA ILE A 109 22.23 11.34 0.36
C ILE A 109 21.75 10.16 1.21
N ASP A 110 21.89 10.28 2.53
CA ASP A 110 21.40 9.29 3.49
C ASP A 110 19.91 9.48 3.87
N LEU A 111 19.33 10.64 3.55
CA LEU A 111 17.95 10.97 3.91
C LEU A 111 16.95 10.22 3.03
N PRO A 112 15.82 9.72 3.59
CA PRO A 112 14.76 9.10 2.80
C PRO A 112 14.18 10.06 1.76
N ILE A 113 14.22 9.64 0.49
CA ILE A 113 13.56 10.34 -0.63
C ILE A 113 12.18 9.73 -0.85
N LEU A 114 11.14 10.47 -0.46
CA LEU A 114 9.74 10.13 -0.71
C LEU A 114 9.40 10.38 -2.18
N ILE A 115 8.78 9.41 -2.85
CA ILE A 115 8.46 9.50 -4.28
C ILE A 115 7.00 9.92 -4.45
N ASP A 116 6.80 11.17 -4.86
CA ASP A 116 5.50 11.76 -5.20
C ASP A 116 5.32 11.79 -6.72
N GLU A 117 5.26 10.61 -7.32
CA GLU A 117 5.12 10.41 -8.78
C GLU A 117 3.86 11.11 -9.32
N GLY A 118 2.76 11.07 -8.55
CA GLY A 118 1.51 11.76 -8.88
C GLY A 118 1.56 13.27 -8.73
N GLN A 119 2.61 13.84 -8.12
CA GLN A 119 2.76 15.26 -7.81
C GLN A 119 1.62 15.85 -6.94
N LEU A 120 0.83 14.98 -6.31
CA LEU A 120 -0.37 15.37 -5.57
C LEU A 120 0.02 15.93 -4.20
N VAL A 121 1.00 15.30 -3.55
CA VAL A 121 1.46 15.71 -2.23
C VAL A 121 2.19 17.04 -2.33
N ALA A 122 3.11 17.21 -3.27
CA ALA A 122 3.80 18.48 -3.47
C ALA A 122 2.84 19.62 -3.81
N ALA A 123 1.81 19.37 -4.63
CA ALA A 123 0.78 20.36 -4.92
C ALA A 123 -0.01 20.77 -3.67
N GLU A 124 -0.45 19.81 -2.85
CA GLU A 124 -1.19 20.08 -1.60
C GLU A 124 -0.31 20.78 -0.56
N LEU A 125 0.96 20.38 -0.45
CA LEU A 125 1.95 21.03 0.41
C LEU A 125 2.39 22.39 -0.12
N GLY A 126 1.90 22.84 -1.29
CA GLY A 126 2.24 24.11 -1.93
C GLY A 126 3.71 24.23 -2.32
N ILE A 127 4.41 23.11 -2.47
CA ILE A 127 5.77 23.06 -3.00
C ILE A 127 5.70 23.45 -4.47
N THR A 128 6.48 24.43 -4.90
CA THR A 128 6.43 24.92 -6.30
C THR A 128 7.77 24.84 -7.00
N ARG A 129 8.85 24.68 -6.24
CA ARG A 129 10.21 24.65 -6.74
C ARG A 129 11.02 23.57 -6.05
N ALA A 130 11.96 23.01 -6.80
CA ALA A 130 13.07 22.29 -6.21
C ALA A 130 13.75 23.15 -5.13
N THR A 131 14.27 22.55 -4.07
CA THR A 131 14.86 23.22 -2.91
C THR A 131 13.89 24.05 -2.04
N ASP A 132 12.59 24.04 -2.32
CA ASP A 132 11.60 24.46 -1.33
C ASP A 132 11.67 23.51 -0.13
N VAL A 133 11.61 24.09 1.07
CA VAL A 133 11.50 23.39 2.34
C VAL A 133 10.10 23.60 2.89
N VAL A 134 9.51 22.52 3.39
CA VAL A 134 8.27 22.53 4.14
C VAL A 134 8.53 21.96 5.53
N ILE A 135 7.99 22.61 6.56
CA ILE A 135 7.93 22.05 7.92
C ILE A 135 6.46 21.75 8.22
N LEU A 136 6.19 20.55 8.69
CA LEU A 136 4.87 20.04 9.03
C LEU A 136 4.77 19.75 10.52
N ASP A 137 3.63 20.06 11.09
CA ASP A 137 3.14 19.46 12.34
C ASP A 137 2.39 18.16 11.97
N PRO A 138 2.94 16.98 12.26
CA PRO A 138 2.30 15.71 11.90
C PRO A 138 1.07 15.38 12.74
N GLU A 139 0.96 15.91 13.98
CA GLU A 139 -0.19 15.69 14.85
C GLU A 139 -1.37 16.57 14.41
N ALA A 140 -1.12 17.86 14.18
CA ALA A 140 -2.14 18.80 13.70
C ALA A 140 -2.45 18.64 12.20
N LYS A 141 -1.54 18.03 11.44
CA LYS A 141 -1.54 17.95 9.96
C LYS A 141 -1.58 19.35 9.35
N GLU A 142 -0.60 20.16 9.71
CA GLU A 142 -0.54 21.57 9.34
C GLU A 142 0.84 21.94 8.79
N VAL A 143 0.89 22.76 7.73
CA VAL A 143 2.13 23.36 7.23
C VAL A 143 2.47 24.57 8.09
N VAL A 144 3.57 24.48 8.84
CA VAL A 144 4.02 25.54 9.76
C VAL A 144 5.02 26.49 9.11
N PHE A 145 5.76 26.03 8.10
CA PHE A 145 6.68 26.83 7.31
C PHE A 145 6.77 26.31 5.89
N ARG A 146 6.88 27.22 4.92
CA ARG A 146 7.19 26.92 3.52
C ARG A 146 8.14 27.99 2.97
N GLY A 147 9.24 27.58 2.35
CA GLY A 147 10.15 28.51 1.68
C GLY A 147 11.56 27.98 1.49
N ALA A 148 12.50 28.88 1.23
CA ALA A 148 13.90 28.53 1.08
C ALA A 148 14.50 28.05 2.40
N LEU A 149 15.41 27.07 2.33
CA LEU A 149 16.17 26.57 3.47
C LEU A 149 16.92 27.69 4.23
N ASN A 150 17.54 28.61 3.48
CA ASN A 150 18.34 29.74 3.98
C ASN A 150 18.55 30.79 2.86
N ASP A 151 19.21 31.91 3.19
CA ASP A 151 19.47 33.01 2.25
C ASP A 151 20.25 32.59 1.00
N ARG A 152 21.07 31.54 1.04
CA ARG A 152 21.75 31.01 -0.15
C ARG A 152 20.76 30.42 -1.15
N TRP A 153 19.66 29.85 -0.70
CA TRP A 153 18.65 29.21 -1.53
C TRP A 153 17.45 30.10 -1.84
N ALA A 154 17.35 31.29 -1.25
CA ALA A 154 16.27 32.22 -1.56
C ALA A 154 16.32 32.78 -3.00
N GLU A 155 15.15 32.92 -3.61
CA GLU A 155 14.98 33.53 -4.93
C GLU A 155 15.57 34.95 -4.97
N GLY A 156 16.35 35.25 -6.00
CA GLY A 156 17.00 36.55 -6.17
C GLY A 156 18.27 36.75 -5.31
N SER A 157 18.57 35.84 -4.38
CA SER A 157 19.79 35.90 -3.60
C SER A 157 21.05 35.64 -4.43
N ARG A 158 22.14 36.29 -4.03
CA ARG A 158 23.50 36.07 -4.56
C ARG A 158 24.46 35.54 -3.50
N ALA A 159 23.94 35.16 -2.33
CA ALA A 159 24.73 34.62 -1.24
C ALA A 159 25.45 33.33 -1.68
N ARG A 160 26.72 33.21 -1.28
CA ARG A 160 27.56 32.02 -1.56
C ARG A 160 27.67 31.07 -0.38
N ARG A 161 27.29 31.54 0.81
CA ARG A 161 27.27 30.83 2.08
C ARG A 161 26.03 31.30 2.83
N ALA A 162 25.45 30.41 3.62
CA ALA A 162 24.33 30.77 4.46
C ALA A 162 24.76 31.79 5.53
N SER A 163 23.95 32.83 5.72
CA SER A 163 24.06 33.80 6.81
C SER A 163 22.75 34.07 7.54
N GLU A 164 21.63 33.70 6.94
CA GLU A 164 20.29 33.68 7.56
C GLU A 164 19.71 32.28 7.36
N HIS A 165 19.12 31.67 8.41
CA HIS A 165 18.78 30.25 8.44
C HIS A 165 17.28 30.02 8.58
N TYR A 166 16.50 30.44 7.57
CA TYR A 166 15.04 30.51 7.64
C TYR A 166 14.35 29.24 8.16
N ALA A 167 14.68 28.06 7.62
CA ALA A 167 14.06 26.82 8.07
C ALA A 167 14.49 26.42 9.49
N ALA A 168 15.76 26.62 9.85
CA ALA A 168 16.27 26.31 11.19
C ALA A 168 15.66 27.24 12.24
N ASP A 169 15.52 28.53 11.92
CA ASP A 169 14.90 29.53 12.79
C ASP A 169 13.40 29.23 12.96
N ALA A 170 12.71 28.87 11.88
CA ALA A 170 11.30 28.47 11.93
C ALA A 170 11.08 27.19 12.74
N LEU A 171 11.90 26.16 12.53
CA LEU A 171 11.85 24.91 13.28
C LEU A 171 12.12 25.15 14.77
N THR A 172 13.14 25.96 15.10
CA THR A 172 13.45 26.32 16.49
C THR A 172 12.27 27.01 17.16
N ALA A 173 11.66 28.01 16.50
CA ALA A 173 10.51 28.73 17.03
C ALA A 173 9.31 27.79 17.22
N PHE A 174 9.03 26.93 16.23
CA PHE A 174 7.94 25.97 16.29
C PHE A 174 8.09 24.99 17.46
N LEU A 175 9.25 24.36 17.60
CA LEU A 175 9.54 23.42 18.71
C LEU A 175 9.52 24.12 20.08
N ALA A 176 9.79 25.42 20.13
CA ALA A 176 9.69 26.22 21.36
C ALA A 176 8.26 26.71 21.66
N GLY A 177 7.29 26.49 20.76
CA GLY A 177 5.94 27.05 20.85
C GLY A 177 5.90 28.58 20.70
N GLU A 178 6.89 29.14 20.00
CA GLU A 178 7.04 30.57 19.75
C GLU A 178 6.44 30.98 18.39
N GLU A 179 6.18 32.28 18.22
CA GLU A 179 5.72 32.81 16.94
C GLU A 179 6.82 32.68 15.89
N ILE A 180 6.51 32.03 14.75
CA ILE A 180 7.45 31.89 13.63
C ILE A 180 7.58 33.24 12.92
N THR A 181 8.68 33.94 13.16
CA THR A 181 9.02 35.21 12.50
C THR A 181 9.99 35.07 11.32
N ALA A 182 10.39 33.83 10.99
CA ALA A 182 11.29 33.54 9.89
C ALA A 182 10.69 33.99 8.54
N GLU A 183 11.51 34.56 7.67
CA GLU A 183 11.06 34.97 6.34
C GLU A 183 10.73 33.75 5.47
N GLN A 184 9.53 33.73 4.88
CA GLN A 184 9.10 32.71 3.92
C GLN A 184 9.37 33.20 2.50
N LEU A 185 10.63 33.09 2.07
CA LEU A 185 11.05 33.43 0.72
C LEU A 185 10.94 32.21 -0.20
N ALA A 186 10.50 32.40 -1.45
CA ALA A 186 10.54 31.32 -2.44
C ALA A 186 11.99 30.84 -2.62
N SER A 187 12.19 29.54 -2.89
CA SER A 187 13.51 29.05 -3.24
C SER A 187 13.92 29.45 -4.67
N LYS A 188 15.21 29.37 -4.98
CA LYS A 188 15.78 29.66 -6.30
C LYS A 188 15.87 28.43 -7.20
N GLY A 189 15.44 27.26 -6.74
CA GLY A 189 15.45 26.06 -7.55
C GLY A 189 14.49 26.14 -8.73
N ASN A 190 14.58 25.14 -9.61
CA ASN A 190 13.74 25.07 -10.79
C ASN A 190 12.27 24.94 -10.38
N LEU A 191 11.37 25.48 -11.20
CA LEU A 191 9.93 25.29 -11.01
C LEU A 191 9.58 23.83 -11.27
N ILE A 192 8.77 23.25 -10.37
CA ILE A 192 8.17 21.94 -10.58
C ILE A 192 7.06 22.11 -11.62
N ALA A 193 7.14 21.31 -12.68
CA ALA A 193 6.14 21.29 -13.72
C ALA A 193 5.02 20.31 -13.32
N PHE A 194 3.97 20.84 -12.70
CA PHE A 194 2.77 20.05 -12.41
C PHE A 194 2.02 19.70 -13.69
N GLY A 195 1.62 18.44 -13.82
CA GLY A 195 0.76 18.00 -14.91
C GLY A 195 -0.54 18.82 -14.97
N THR A 196 -0.90 19.34 -16.14
CA THR A 196 -2.19 19.98 -16.34
C THR A 196 -3.24 18.92 -16.67
N THR A 197 -4.17 18.66 -15.76
CA THR A 197 -5.37 17.88 -16.10
C THR A 197 -6.31 18.78 -16.92
N GLU A 198 -6.62 18.37 -18.14
CA GLU A 198 -7.71 18.96 -18.94
C GLU A 198 -9.06 18.81 -18.18
N SER A 199 -10.13 19.38 -18.73
CA SER A 199 -11.48 19.22 -18.14
C SER A 199 -11.88 17.74 -18.09
N ILE A 200 -11.84 17.13 -16.91
CA ILE A 200 -12.19 15.72 -16.70
C ILE A 200 -13.70 15.51 -16.75
N SER A 201 -14.14 14.55 -17.55
CA SER A 201 -15.53 14.13 -17.71
C SER A 201 -15.85 12.96 -16.78
N TYR A 202 -16.90 13.13 -15.96
CA TYR A 202 -17.42 12.03 -15.14
C TYR A 202 -17.74 10.79 -15.99
N ALA A 203 -18.50 10.97 -17.09
CA ALA A 203 -18.99 9.86 -17.90
C ALA A 203 -17.90 9.14 -18.70
N ASN A 204 -16.91 9.86 -19.22
CA ASN A 204 -15.93 9.31 -20.16
C ASN A 204 -14.58 8.97 -19.53
N ASP A 205 -14.19 9.65 -18.45
CA ASP A 205 -12.88 9.48 -17.85
C ASP A 205 -13.01 8.79 -16.49
N ILE A 206 -13.94 9.24 -15.63
CA ILE A 206 -14.07 8.72 -14.26
C ILE A 206 -14.82 7.39 -14.19
N VAL A 207 -15.98 7.25 -14.85
CA VAL A 207 -16.77 6.01 -14.77
C VAL A 207 -15.99 4.77 -15.23
N PRO A 208 -15.18 4.80 -16.32
CA PRO A 208 -14.32 3.67 -16.67
C PRO A 208 -13.38 3.25 -15.54
N ILE A 209 -12.72 4.22 -14.88
CA ILE A 209 -11.83 3.94 -13.74
C ILE A 209 -12.62 3.29 -12.60
N LEU A 210 -13.79 3.85 -12.24
CA LEU A 210 -14.61 3.30 -11.16
C LEU A 210 -15.05 1.86 -11.46
N LYS A 211 -15.48 1.57 -12.70
CA LYS A 211 -15.91 0.24 -13.12
C LYS A 211 -14.78 -0.78 -13.01
N GLU A 212 -13.60 -0.43 -13.50
CA GLU A 212 -12.44 -1.32 -13.54
C GLU A 212 -11.82 -1.52 -12.16
N ARG A 213 -11.71 -0.46 -11.36
CA ARG A 213 -10.92 -0.47 -10.11
C ARG A 213 -11.74 -0.66 -8.85
N CYS A 214 -13.00 -0.25 -8.84
CA CYS A 214 -13.76 -0.08 -7.60
C CYS A 214 -15.05 -0.90 -7.55
N VAL A 215 -15.80 -0.96 -8.65
CA VAL A 215 -17.17 -1.48 -8.64
C VAL A 215 -17.25 -2.97 -8.32
N SER A 216 -16.22 -3.77 -8.62
CA SER A 216 -16.19 -5.20 -8.25
C SER A 216 -16.43 -5.42 -6.74
N CYS A 217 -15.83 -4.58 -5.89
CA CYS A 217 -16.04 -4.60 -4.44
C CYS A 217 -17.18 -3.66 -4.00
N HIS A 218 -17.37 -2.54 -4.69
CA HIS A 218 -18.36 -1.51 -4.41
C HIS A 218 -19.66 -1.67 -5.23
N MET A 219 -20.09 -2.89 -5.50
CA MET A 219 -21.42 -3.17 -6.06
C MET A 219 -22.43 -3.45 -4.95
N GLU A 220 -23.72 -3.45 -5.29
CA GLU A 220 -24.75 -3.84 -4.33
C GLU A 220 -24.55 -5.30 -3.89
N GLY A 221 -24.54 -5.53 -2.57
CA GLY A 221 -24.18 -6.83 -1.99
C GLY A 221 -22.67 -7.15 -2.01
N GLY A 222 -21.82 -6.25 -2.53
CA GLY A 222 -20.37 -6.33 -2.46
C GLY A 222 -19.82 -6.17 -1.04
N ILE A 223 -18.52 -6.45 -0.88
CA ILE A 223 -17.83 -6.41 0.43
C ILE A 223 -17.58 -4.99 0.95
N ALA A 224 -17.68 -3.98 0.09
CA ALA A 224 -17.38 -2.60 0.46
C ALA A 224 -18.53 -1.95 1.25
N PRO A 225 -18.27 -0.92 2.08
CA PRO A 225 -19.27 -0.33 2.97
C PRO A 225 -20.40 0.44 2.24
N PHE A 226 -20.25 0.70 0.95
CA PHE A 226 -21.29 1.32 0.12
C PHE A 226 -21.16 0.88 -1.34
N ALA A 227 -22.29 0.89 -2.04
CA ALA A 227 -22.36 0.60 -3.46
C ALA A 227 -22.24 1.88 -4.32
N MET A 228 -21.38 1.83 -5.33
CA MET A 228 -21.19 2.86 -6.37
C MET A 228 -22.27 2.74 -7.44
N THR A 229 -23.52 3.00 -7.07
CA THR A 229 -24.68 2.76 -7.96
C THR A 229 -24.99 3.90 -8.92
N ASN A 230 -24.53 5.12 -8.66
CA ASN A 230 -24.80 6.31 -9.48
C ASN A 230 -23.86 7.46 -9.09
N HIS A 231 -23.88 8.54 -9.89
CA HIS A 231 -23.08 9.73 -9.70
C HIS A 231 -23.28 10.36 -8.32
N GLN A 232 -24.53 10.49 -7.86
CA GLN A 232 -24.84 11.13 -6.58
C GLN A 232 -24.18 10.39 -5.41
N MET A 233 -24.20 9.04 -5.44
CA MET A 233 -23.52 8.22 -4.46
C MET A 233 -22.02 8.47 -4.49
N VAL A 234 -21.38 8.37 -5.66
CA VAL A 234 -19.92 8.59 -5.79
C VAL A 234 -19.54 10.01 -5.36
N GLN A 235 -20.31 11.02 -5.76
CA GLN A 235 -20.08 12.41 -5.37
C GLN A 235 -20.17 12.58 -3.85
N GLY A 236 -21.16 11.97 -3.19
CA GLY A 236 -21.30 12.03 -1.73
C GLY A 236 -20.13 11.38 -0.98
N TRP A 237 -19.54 10.34 -1.54
CA TRP A 237 -18.38 9.63 -0.99
C TRP A 237 -17.03 10.17 -1.48
N SER A 238 -17.02 11.15 -2.39
CA SER A 238 -15.79 11.68 -3.01
C SER A 238 -14.72 12.14 -2.00
N PRO A 239 -15.03 12.76 -0.84
CA PRO A 239 -13.98 13.09 0.12
C PRO A 239 -13.30 11.86 0.71
N MET A 240 -14.05 10.78 0.96
CA MET A 240 -13.48 9.52 1.45
C MET A 240 -12.69 8.82 0.36
N ILE A 241 -13.17 8.82 -0.89
CA ILE A 241 -12.43 8.30 -2.05
C ILE A 241 -11.07 9.02 -2.15
N ARG A 242 -11.06 10.36 -2.06
CA ARG A 242 -9.82 11.15 -2.03
C ARG A 242 -8.89 10.69 -0.91
N GLU A 243 -9.39 10.58 0.31
CA GLU A 243 -8.58 10.20 1.48
C GLU A 243 -7.99 8.79 1.37
N VAL A 244 -8.75 7.78 0.92
CA VAL A 244 -8.21 6.41 0.78
C VAL A 244 -7.18 6.28 -0.34
N LEU A 245 -7.28 7.11 -1.39
CA LEU A 245 -6.28 7.20 -2.46
C LEU A 245 -5.01 7.89 -1.96
N TYR A 246 -5.13 9.04 -1.28
CA TYR A 246 -4.00 9.77 -0.69
C TYR A 246 -3.20 8.94 0.32
N THR A 247 -3.89 8.07 1.08
CA THR A 247 -3.29 7.20 2.10
C THR A 247 -2.97 5.78 1.61
N LYS A 248 -3.10 5.53 0.30
CA LYS A 248 -2.90 4.21 -0.35
C LYS A 248 -3.59 3.06 0.42
N ARG A 249 -4.80 3.31 0.95
CA ARG A 249 -5.66 2.29 1.56
C ARG A 249 -6.52 1.55 0.54
N MET A 250 -6.77 2.20 -0.60
CA MET A 250 -7.50 1.62 -1.72
C MET A 250 -6.80 1.96 -3.03
N PRO A 251 -6.89 1.08 -4.05
CA PRO A 251 -7.42 -0.29 -3.98
C PRO A 251 -6.57 -1.21 -3.07
N PRO A 252 -7.10 -2.35 -2.61
CA PRO A 252 -6.47 -3.13 -1.54
C PRO A 252 -5.33 -4.05 -1.99
N GLY A 253 -4.55 -3.64 -3.01
CA GLY A 253 -3.42 -4.41 -3.52
C GLY A 253 -2.22 -4.44 -2.57
N GLN A 254 -2.02 -3.38 -1.77
CA GLN A 254 -0.95 -3.19 -0.77
C GLN A 254 0.51 -3.31 -1.24
N ILE A 255 0.79 -3.79 -2.45
CA ILE A 255 2.15 -3.93 -2.97
C ILE A 255 2.66 -2.62 -3.52
N ASP A 256 3.97 -2.50 -3.51
CA ASP A 256 4.70 -1.41 -4.15
C ASP A 256 4.50 -1.47 -5.68
N ASP A 257 4.31 -0.29 -6.28
CA ASP A 257 3.95 -0.11 -7.70
C ASP A 257 5.04 -0.72 -8.61
N ALA A 258 6.30 -0.76 -8.14
CA ALA A 258 7.44 -1.40 -8.82
C ALA A 258 7.23 -2.90 -9.11
N TYR A 259 6.38 -3.60 -8.36
CA TYR A 259 6.17 -5.05 -8.50
C TYR A 259 4.82 -5.43 -9.12
N VAL A 260 3.91 -4.46 -9.32
CA VAL A 260 2.53 -4.73 -9.80
C VAL A 260 2.52 -5.50 -11.13
N HIS A 261 3.51 -5.27 -11.99
CA HIS A 261 3.56 -5.92 -13.28
C HIS A 261 3.98 -7.40 -13.21
N ASP A 262 4.57 -7.86 -12.12
CA ASP A 262 5.02 -9.25 -11.94
C ASP A 262 3.90 -10.19 -11.51
N PHE A 263 2.78 -9.64 -10.99
CA PHE A 263 1.70 -10.42 -10.37
C PHE A 263 0.36 -10.30 -11.10
N ARG A 264 -0.41 -11.39 -11.14
CA ARG A 264 -1.75 -11.46 -11.73
C ARG A 264 -2.77 -10.73 -10.85
N ASP A 265 -3.72 -10.08 -11.50
CA ASP A 265 -4.96 -9.58 -10.87
C ASP A 265 -4.77 -8.73 -9.60
N VAL A 266 -3.66 -7.99 -9.53
CA VAL A 266 -3.41 -7.06 -8.42
C VAL A 266 -4.45 -5.94 -8.46
N ALA A 267 -5.14 -5.73 -7.33
CA ALA A 267 -6.00 -4.56 -7.12
C ALA A 267 -5.14 -3.29 -7.01
N HIS A 268 -4.87 -2.68 -8.16
CA HIS A 268 -4.00 -1.51 -8.31
C HIS A 268 -4.70 -0.41 -9.12
N ILE A 269 -4.37 0.85 -8.84
CA ILE A 269 -4.80 2.03 -9.59
C ILE A 269 -3.55 2.78 -10.09
N THR A 270 -3.53 3.21 -11.35
CA THR A 270 -2.34 3.90 -11.86
C THR A 270 -2.22 5.34 -11.33
N VAL A 271 -1.04 5.92 -11.50
CA VAL A 271 -0.79 7.32 -11.14
C VAL A 271 -1.71 8.26 -11.90
N GLU A 272 -1.90 8.05 -13.22
CA GLU A 272 -2.77 8.88 -14.05
C GLU A 272 -4.25 8.73 -13.67
N GLU A 273 -4.70 7.49 -13.41
CA GLU A 273 -6.07 7.23 -12.93
C GLU A 273 -6.32 7.93 -11.59
N THR A 274 -5.33 7.89 -10.69
CA THR A 274 -5.38 8.59 -9.40
C THR A 274 -5.43 10.11 -9.60
N GLN A 275 -4.54 10.69 -10.41
CA GLN A 275 -4.54 12.12 -10.72
C GLN A 275 -5.89 12.59 -11.29
N GLN A 276 -6.48 11.82 -12.22
CA GLN A 276 -7.79 12.13 -12.79
C GLN A 276 -8.90 12.11 -11.73
N LEU A 277 -8.96 11.06 -10.90
CA LEU A 277 -9.94 11.00 -9.82
C LEU A 277 -9.80 12.18 -8.86
N ILE A 278 -8.57 12.47 -8.41
CA ILE A 278 -8.32 13.54 -7.44
C ILE A 278 -8.67 14.90 -8.03
N ALA A 279 -8.21 15.21 -9.25
CA ALA A 279 -8.54 16.48 -9.91
C ALA A 279 -10.04 16.66 -10.13
N TRP A 280 -10.76 15.58 -10.50
CA TRP A 280 -12.22 15.61 -10.62
C TRP A 280 -12.91 15.85 -9.26
N ILE A 281 -12.43 15.20 -8.20
CA ILE A 281 -12.96 15.37 -6.83
C ILE A 281 -12.72 16.80 -6.34
N GLU A 282 -11.55 17.37 -6.61
CA GLU A 282 -11.18 18.74 -6.22
C GLU A 282 -11.98 19.80 -6.99
N ASP A 283 -12.41 19.52 -8.22
CA ASP A 283 -13.43 20.35 -8.91
C ASP A 283 -14.88 20.08 -8.42
N GLY A 284 -15.05 19.34 -7.32
CA GLY A 284 -16.35 19.08 -6.67
C GLY A 284 -17.09 17.86 -7.20
N ALA A 285 -16.37 16.92 -7.84
CA ALA A 285 -16.90 15.65 -8.33
C ALA A 285 -18.15 15.83 -9.21
N LYS A 286 -18.13 16.82 -10.11
CA LYS A 286 -19.30 17.22 -10.90
C LYS A 286 -19.56 16.25 -12.04
N ASN A 287 -20.83 16.01 -12.33
CA ASN A 287 -21.28 15.49 -13.61
C ASN A 287 -21.87 16.64 -14.43
N THR A 288 -21.17 17.07 -15.47
CA THR A 288 -21.56 18.19 -16.33
C THR A 288 -22.34 17.73 -17.58
N GLY A 289 -22.45 16.43 -17.80
CA GLY A 289 -23.25 15.83 -18.86
C GLY A 289 -24.68 15.52 -18.42
N ASP A 290 -25.50 15.05 -19.38
CA ASP A 290 -26.90 14.70 -19.16
C ASP A 290 -27.11 13.21 -18.81
N SER A 291 -26.04 12.40 -18.79
CA SER A 291 -26.10 10.95 -18.53
C SER A 291 -25.40 10.54 -17.25
N ASP A 292 -25.77 9.37 -16.71
CA ASP A 292 -25.09 8.72 -15.61
C ASP A 292 -24.77 7.26 -15.96
N PRO A 293 -23.62 7.00 -16.62
CA PRO A 293 -23.28 5.66 -17.10
C PRO A 293 -23.02 4.64 -15.98
N LEU A 294 -22.92 5.09 -14.73
CA LEU A 294 -22.82 4.22 -13.56
C LEU A 294 -24.20 3.74 -13.11
N ALA A 295 -25.22 4.60 -13.16
CA ALA A 295 -26.62 4.21 -12.92
C ALA A 295 -27.15 3.21 -13.96
N GLU A 296 -26.56 3.19 -15.15
CA GLU A 296 -26.86 2.23 -16.22
C GLU A 296 -26.02 0.94 -16.12
N TYR A 297 -25.05 0.89 -15.20
CA TYR A 297 -24.17 -0.26 -15.01
C TYR A 297 -24.64 -1.13 -13.85
N SER A 298 -24.99 -2.37 -14.17
CA SER A 298 -25.36 -3.39 -13.18
C SER A 298 -24.40 -4.56 -13.33
N PRO A 299 -23.30 -4.62 -12.56
CA PRO A 299 -22.46 -5.81 -12.52
C PRO A 299 -23.28 -7.00 -12.01
N GLU A 300 -23.08 -8.17 -12.61
CA GLU A 300 -23.72 -9.42 -12.16
C GLU A 300 -22.77 -10.18 -11.26
N TRP A 301 -23.28 -10.70 -10.14
CA TRP A 301 -22.57 -11.69 -9.33
C TRP A 301 -22.47 -12.99 -10.12
N VAL A 302 -21.23 -13.38 -10.46
CA VAL A 302 -20.95 -14.64 -11.13
C VAL A 302 -20.47 -15.62 -10.07
N LYS A 303 -21.37 -16.53 -9.66
CA LYS A 303 -20.97 -17.71 -8.87
C LYS A 303 -20.18 -18.65 -9.78
N TRP A 304 -18.99 -19.06 -9.34
CA TRP A 304 -18.04 -19.87 -10.11
C TRP A 304 -17.46 -19.12 -11.31
N ALA A 305 -16.72 -18.05 -11.02
CA ALA A 305 -16.07 -17.19 -12.01
C ALA A 305 -15.07 -17.95 -12.89
N TYR A 306 -14.48 -19.05 -12.41
CA TYR A 306 -13.57 -19.88 -13.22
C TYR A 306 -14.29 -20.80 -14.23
N GLY A 307 -15.62 -20.90 -14.14
CA GLY A 307 -16.45 -21.77 -14.98
C GLY A 307 -17.16 -22.86 -14.18
N GLU A 308 -17.76 -23.84 -14.86
CA GLU A 308 -18.46 -24.96 -14.21
C GLU A 308 -17.46 -25.85 -13.44
N PRO A 309 -17.65 -26.05 -12.13
CA PRO A 309 -16.74 -26.88 -11.32
C PRO A 309 -16.98 -28.37 -11.53
N ASP A 310 -15.91 -29.15 -11.43
CA ASP A 310 -15.96 -30.61 -11.54
C ASP A 310 -16.51 -31.25 -10.24
N MET A 311 -16.24 -30.61 -9.10
CA MET A 311 -16.79 -30.99 -7.80
C MET A 311 -17.16 -29.76 -6.98
N VAL A 312 -18.28 -29.82 -6.25
CA VAL A 312 -18.66 -28.82 -5.24
C VAL A 312 -18.72 -29.50 -3.89
N ILE A 313 -18.07 -28.90 -2.90
CA ILE A 313 -17.99 -29.38 -1.53
C ILE A 313 -18.79 -28.43 -0.65
N ASP A 314 -19.81 -28.96 0.01
CA ASP A 314 -20.59 -28.21 1.00
C ASP A 314 -19.79 -28.09 2.31
N VAL A 315 -19.59 -26.87 2.79
CA VAL A 315 -19.03 -26.62 4.12
C VAL A 315 -20.14 -26.82 5.15
N PRO A 316 -19.94 -27.66 6.19
CA PRO A 316 -20.92 -27.83 7.26
C PRO A 316 -21.37 -26.49 7.84
N PRO A 317 -22.69 -26.22 7.96
CA PRO A 317 -23.18 -24.92 8.40
C PRO A 317 -22.63 -24.49 9.76
N GLN A 318 -22.17 -23.25 9.83
CA GLN A 318 -21.60 -22.62 11.01
C GLN A 318 -22.55 -21.54 11.50
N THR A 319 -23.01 -21.64 12.75
CA THR A 319 -23.79 -20.55 13.38
C THR A 319 -22.84 -19.51 13.97
N ILE A 320 -23.09 -18.24 13.65
CA ILE A 320 -22.32 -17.09 14.14
C ILE A 320 -23.27 -16.23 14.99
N PRO A 321 -22.95 -15.96 16.27
CA PRO A 321 -23.76 -15.10 17.11
C PRO A 321 -23.70 -13.64 16.63
N ALA A 322 -24.69 -12.83 17.04
CA ALA A 322 -24.74 -11.43 16.67
C ALA A 322 -23.51 -10.61 17.13
N THR A 323 -22.89 -10.98 18.24
CA THR A 323 -21.78 -10.23 18.86
C THR A 323 -20.81 -11.18 19.56
N GLY A 324 -19.57 -10.74 19.72
CA GLY A 324 -18.56 -11.43 20.51
C GLY A 324 -17.42 -11.94 19.64
N VAL A 325 -16.28 -12.19 20.26
CA VAL A 325 -15.12 -12.74 19.57
C VAL A 325 -15.39 -14.19 19.17
N GLN A 326 -14.99 -14.57 17.96
CA GLN A 326 -15.09 -15.94 17.47
C GLN A 326 -13.73 -16.62 17.55
N ASP A 327 -13.69 -17.81 18.14
CA ASP A 327 -12.52 -18.68 18.04
C ASP A 327 -12.40 -19.25 16.63
N TYR A 328 -11.16 -19.53 16.22
CA TYR A 328 -10.88 -20.29 15.02
C TYR A 328 -11.54 -21.66 15.10
N ARG A 329 -12.17 -22.09 13.99
CA ARG A 329 -12.83 -23.39 13.90
C ARG A 329 -12.09 -24.24 12.88
N ASN A 330 -11.51 -25.33 13.34
CA ASN A 330 -10.97 -26.37 12.46
C ASN A 330 -12.04 -27.43 12.26
N ILE A 331 -12.57 -27.54 11.04
CA ILE A 331 -13.56 -28.55 10.70
C ILE A 331 -13.01 -29.52 9.65
N MET A 332 -13.43 -30.78 9.76
CA MET A 332 -12.99 -31.85 8.88
C MET A 332 -14.09 -32.15 7.87
N VAL A 333 -13.76 -32.09 6.58
CA VAL A 333 -14.66 -32.38 5.46
C VAL A 333 -14.07 -33.53 4.64
N PRO A 334 -14.48 -34.79 4.92
CA PRO A 334 -14.08 -35.94 4.11
C PRO A 334 -14.54 -35.79 2.67
N LEU A 335 -13.72 -36.21 1.71
CA LEU A 335 -14.07 -36.20 0.30
C LEU A 335 -14.36 -37.62 -0.18
N GLU A 336 -15.48 -37.79 -0.89
CA GLU A 336 -15.89 -39.07 -1.47
C GLU A 336 -15.18 -39.29 -2.83
N LEU A 337 -13.85 -39.41 -2.78
CA LEU A 337 -13.01 -39.62 -3.97
C LEU A 337 -12.88 -41.13 -4.28
N GLU A 338 -13.18 -41.52 -5.51
CA GLU A 338 -13.00 -42.91 -5.99
C GLU A 338 -11.53 -43.26 -6.27
N GLU A 339 -10.74 -42.26 -6.68
CA GLU A 339 -9.31 -42.34 -6.95
C GLU A 339 -8.61 -41.02 -6.58
N ASP A 340 -7.27 -41.01 -6.61
CA ASP A 340 -6.51 -39.79 -6.39
C ASP A 340 -6.80 -38.80 -7.54
N VAL A 341 -7.08 -37.54 -7.20
CA VAL A 341 -7.40 -36.48 -8.19
C VAL A 341 -6.43 -35.32 -8.08
N TRP A 342 -6.31 -34.56 -9.16
CA TRP A 342 -5.42 -33.41 -9.26
C TRP A 342 -6.22 -32.14 -9.48
N VAL A 343 -6.14 -31.21 -8.53
CA VAL A 343 -6.84 -29.92 -8.59
C VAL A 343 -5.99 -28.92 -9.38
N LYS A 344 -6.59 -28.22 -10.34
CA LYS A 344 -5.96 -27.14 -11.16
C LYS A 344 -6.34 -25.73 -10.69
N ALA A 345 -7.48 -25.60 -10.03
CA ALA A 345 -7.94 -24.38 -9.39
C ALA A 345 -8.95 -24.72 -8.29
N VAL A 346 -9.10 -23.83 -7.32
CA VAL A 346 -10.14 -23.90 -6.29
C VAL A 346 -10.80 -22.53 -6.16
N GLU A 347 -12.12 -22.52 -6.05
CA GLU A 347 -12.91 -21.30 -5.84
C GLU A 347 -13.82 -21.46 -4.62
N PHE A 348 -13.99 -20.39 -3.86
CA PHE A 348 -14.75 -20.38 -2.62
C PHE A 348 -15.95 -19.46 -2.76
N GLU A 349 -17.14 -19.97 -2.41
CA GLU A 349 -18.36 -19.17 -2.31
C GLU A 349 -18.73 -19.05 -0.82
N ALA A 350 -18.68 -17.83 -0.30
CA ALA A 350 -19.07 -17.56 1.08
C ALA A 350 -20.59 -17.68 1.22
N GLY A 351 -21.05 -18.49 2.18
CA GLY A 351 -22.49 -18.63 2.45
C GLY A 351 -23.10 -17.35 3.05
N ASP A 352 -22.36 -16.69 3.95
CA ASP A 352 -22.65 -15.33 4.42
C ASP A 352 -21.36 -14.48 4.45
N PRO A 353 -21.10 -13.68 3.40
CA PRO A 353 -19.89 -12.86 3.31
C PRO A 353 -19.86 -11.73 4.36
N THR A 354 -20.94 -11.50 5.11
CA THR A 354 -20.95 -10.48 6.17
C THR A 354 -20.29 -10.95 7.46
N VAL A 355 -20.05 -12.25 7.61
CA VAL A 355 -19.44 -12.83 8.82
C VAL A 355 -18.20 -13.68 8.53
N LEU A 356 -18.06 -14.26 7.34
CA LEU A 356 -16.88 -15.06 7.01
C LEU A 356 -15.67 -14.16 6.74
N HIS A 357 -14.61 -14.31 7.55
CA HIS A 357 -13.40 -13.50 7.40
C HIS A 357 -12.31 -14.23 6.61
N HIS A 358 -12.08 -15.52 6.86
CA HIS A 358 -11.30 -16.36 5.95
C HIS A 358 -11.67 -17.85 6.07
N ILE A 359 -11.31 -18.59 5.02
CA ILE A 359 -11.19 -20.06 5.02
C ILE A 359 -9.78 -20.38 4.57
N ILE A 360 -9.08 -21.27 5.26
CA ILE A 360 -7.88 -21.91 4.72
C ILE A 360 -8.17 -23.41 4.59
N ALA A 361 -8.09 -23.92 3.37
CA ALA A 361 -8.37 -25.31 3.06
C ALA A 361 -7.07 -26.09 2.96
N PHE A 362 -6.82 -26.97 3.92
CA PHE A 362 -5.67 -27.87 3.89
C PHE A 362 -6.12 -29.30 3.55
N ALA A 363 -5.35 -30.01 2.74
CA ALA A 363 -5.64 -31.40 2.42
C ALA A 363 -5.10 -32.35 3.50
N TYR A 364 -5.79 -33.46 3.73
CA TYR A 364 -5.29 -34.58 4.53
C TYR A 364 -5.53 -35.90 3.80
N GLY A 365 -4.62 -36.86 3.96
CA GLY A 365 -4.69 -38.17 3.32
C GLY A 365 -5.54 -39.20 4.08
N PRO A 366 -5.61 -40.46 3.62
CA PRO A 366 -6.43 -41.51 4.25
C PRO A 366 -6.05 -41.86 5.69
N ASN A 367 -4.88 -41.39 6.15
CA ASN A 367 -4.43 -41.56 7.53
C ASN A 367 -4.91 -40.43 8.48
N GLY A 368 -5.69 -39.47 7.98
CA GLY A 368 -6.15 -38.31 8.75
C GLY A 368 -5.16 -37.13 8.74
N VAL A 369 -5.41 -36.15 9.61
CA VAL A 369 -4.60 -34.93 9.72
C VAL A 369 -3.24 -35.21 10.36
N ASN A 370 -2.20 -34.65 9.75
CA ASN A 370 -0.85 -34.60 10.30
C ASN A 370 -0.39 -33.14 10.35
N GLU A 371 -0.20 -32.58 11.54
CA GLU A 371 0.16 -31.17 11.74
C GLU A 371 1.41 -30.75 10.95
N PHE A 372 2.41 -31.64 10.84
CA PHE A 372 3.61 -31.34 10.06
C PHE A 372 3.32 -31.27 8.56
N GLU A 373 2.42 -32.11 8.05
CA GLU A 373 2.02 -32.05 6.64
C GLU A 373 1.24 -30.78 6.35
N ILE A 374 0.33 -30.38 7.24
CA ILE A 374 -0.45 -29.13 7.12
C ILE A 374 0.48 -27.91 7.05
N LEU A 375 1.43 -27.78 7.98
CA LEU A 375 2.38 -26.67 8.01
C LEU A 375 3.23 -26.58 6.72
N ASN A 376 3.53 -27.71 6.09
CA ASN A 376 4.29 -27.76 4.84
C ASN A 376 3.44 -27.52 3.59
N GLN A 377 2.12 -27.37 3.70
CA GLN A 377 1.28 -27.00 2.55
C GLN A 377 1.25 -25.49 2.28
N GLY A 378 1.90 -24.66 3.10
CA GLY A 378 1.81 -23.20 2.96
C GLY A 378 0.40 -22.72 3.24
N ILE A 379 -0.28 -22.14 2.23
CA ILE A 379 -1.71 -21.78 2.32
C ILE A 379 -2.66 -22.95 2.03
N GLY A 380 -2.15 -24.19 1.94
CA GLY A 380 -3.00 -25.36 1.65
C GLY A 380 -3.33 -25.50 0.17
N LEU A 381 -4.48 -26.12 -0.07
CA LEU A 381 -5.17 -26.14 -1.36
C LEU A 381 -5.52 -24.70 -1.79
N GLY A 382 -5.93 -23.85 -0.87
CA GLY A 382 -6.23 -22.45 -1.16
C GLY A 382 -6.87 -21.76 0.03
N ALA A 383 -7.02 -20.45 -0.11
CA ALA A 383 -7.65 -19.64 0.92
C ALA A 383 -8.72 -18.72 0.34
N TYR A 384 -9.80 -18.55 1.09
CA TYR A 384 -10.75 -17.46 0.92
C TYR A 384 -10.40 -16.33 1.87
N ALA A 385 -10.38 -15.12 1.36
CA ALA A 385 -10.52 -13.89 2.14
C ALA A 385 -11.35 -12.89 1.30
N PRO A 386 -12.00 -11.88 1.88
CA PRO A 386 -12.72 -10.87 1.11
C PRO A 386 -11.88 -10.30 -0.07
N GLY A 387 -12.38 -10.48 -1.29
CA GLY A 387 -11.70 -10.10 -2.53
C GLY A 387 -10.58 -11.05 -2.96
N ASN A 388 -10.56 -12.29 -2.46
CA ASN A 388 -9.74 -13.40 -2.93
C ASN A 388 -10.58 -14.69 -2.84
N GLU A 389 -11.43 -14.88 -3.84
CA GLU A 389 -12.38 -15.99 -3.92
C GLU A 389 -11.79 -17.18 -4.69
N ILE A 390 -10.85 -16.92 -5.61
CA ILE A 390 -10.30 -17.92 -6.53
C ILE A 390 -8.79 -18.09 -6.33
N ASN A 391 -8.34 -19.34 -6.24
CA ASN A 391 -6.94 -19.70 -6.19
C ASN A 391 -6.62 -20.54 -7.42
N THR A 392 -5.86 -19.98 -8.36
CA THR A 392 -5.42 -20.68 -9.57
C THR A 392 -4.02 -21.25 -9.39
N TYR A 393 -3.70 -22.32 -10.11
CA TYR A 393 -2.35 -22.86 -10.18
C TYR A 393 -1.72 -22.64 -11.56
N PRO A 394 -0.38 -22.70 -11.68
CA PRO A 394 0.28 -22.63 -12.97
C PRO A 394 -0.23 -23.70 -13.95
N GLU A 395 -0.09 -23.42 -15.25
CA GLU A 395 -0.42 -24.38 -16.29
C GLU A 395 0.32 -25.71 -16.09
N ASN A 396 -0.33 -26.82 -16.46
CA ASN A 396 0.18 -28.20 -16.29
C ASN A 396 0.68 -28.53 -14.88
N SER A 397 0.14 -27.87 -13.86
CA SER A 397 0.45 -28.12 -12.46
C SER A 397 -0.83 -28.40 -11.67
N GLY A 398 -0.77 -29.26 -10.66
CA GLY A 398 -1.93 -29.51 -9.81
C GLY A 398 -1.61 -29.87 -8.36
N PHE A 399 -2.57 -29.62 -7.49
CA PHE A 399 -2.54 -30.00 -6.09
C PHE A 399 -3.21 -31.38 -5.91
N PRO A 400 -2.53 -32.39 -5.35
CA PRO A 400 -3.08 -33.74 -5.24
C PRO A 400 -4.05 -33.86 -4.07
N LEU A 401 -5.19 -34.50 -4.30
CA LEU A 401 -6.11 -34.97 -3.26
C LEU A 401 -6.20 -36.49 -3.33
N GLN A 402 -5.92 -37.15 -2.20
CA GLN A 402 -5.85 -38.60 -2.15
C GLN A 402 -7.21 -39.24 -1.88
N ALA A 403 -7.47 -40.39 -2.50
CA ALA A 403 -8.62 -41.22 -2.20
C ALA A 403 -8.65 -41.59 -0.70
N GLY A 404 -9.84 -41.46 -0.09
CA GLY A 404 -10.04 -41.65 1.35
C GLY A 404 -9.54 -40.50 2.23
N GLY A 405 -9.01 -39.42 1.63
CA GLY A 405 -8.64 -38.18 2.31
C GLY A 405 -9.79 -37.17 2.42
N GLY A 406 -9.42 -35.92 2.70
CA GLY A 406 -10.35 -34.81 2.68
C GLY A 406 -9.71 -33.46 2.95
N LEU A 407 -10.52 -32.48 3.36
CA LEU A 407 -10.08 -31.14 3.72
C LEU A 407 -10.22 -30.88 5.22
N MET A 408 -9.19 -30.32 5.84
CA MET A 408 -9.31 -29.58 7.08
C MET A 408 -9.49 -28.11 6.73
N LEU A 409 -10.64 -27.54 7.08
CA LEU A 409 -10.93 -26.13 6.88
C LEU A 409 -10.68 -25.39 8.18
N GLN A 410 -9.75 -24.45 8.16
CA GLN A 410 -9.57 -23.48 9.22
C GLN A 410 -10.44 -22.26 8.90
N LEU A 411 -11.47 -22.03 9.71
CA LEU A 411 -12.46 -20.99 9.53
C LEU A 411 -12.31 -19.92 10.60
N HIS A 412 -12.37 -18.66 10.20
CA HIS A 412 -12.44 -17.52 11.11
C HIS A 412 -13.58 -16.60 10.70
N TYR A 413 -14.33 -16.16 11.70
CA TYR A 413 -15.54 -15.37 11.54
C TYR A 413 -15.45 -14.06 12.32
N THR A 414 -16.06 -13.01 11.79
CA THR A 414 -16.34 -11.77 12.51
C THR A 414 -17.84 -11.62 12.71
N THR A 415 -18.27 -10.98 13.79
CA THR A 415 -19.70 -10.81 14.07
C THR A 415 -20.25 -9.55 13.42
N SER A 416 -21.42 -9.63 12.80
CA SER A 416 -22.03 -8.54 12.02
C SER A 416 -23.14 -7.76 12.76
N GLY A 417 -23.36 -8.03 14.05
CA GLY A 417 -24.47 -7.44 14.82
C GLY A 417 -25.79 -8.20 14.68
N ARG A 418 -25.83 -9.27 13.87
CA ARG A 418 -27.00 -10.14 13.66
C ARG A 418 -26.57 -11.60 13.69
N GLU A 419 -27.32 -12.44 14.38
CA GLU A 419 -27.09 -13.89 14.33
C GLU A 419 -27.39 -14.40 12.93
N THR A 420 -26.47 -15.19 12.38
CA THR A 420 -26.58 -15.75 11.02
C THR A 420 -25.95 -17.14 10.96
N THR A 421 -26.07 -17.78 9.81
CA THR A 421 -25.44 -19.07 9.53
C THR A 421 -24.68 -18.96 8.23
N ASP A 422 -23.38 -19.25 8.30
CA ASP A 422 -22.54 -19.42 7.12
C ASP A 422 -22.60 -20.88 6.65
N ALA A 423 -22.93 -21.08 5.39
CA ALA A 423 -22.96 -22.38 4.73
C ALA A 423 -22.22 -22.24 3.40
N SER A 424 -20.91 -22.05 3.52
CA SER A 424 -20.02 -21.83 2.37
C SER A 424 -19.90 -23.07 1.49
N GLU A 425 -19.49 -22.87 0.25
CA GLU A 425 -19.21 -23.93 -0.72
C GLU A 425 -17.79 -23.78 -1.27
N ILE A 426 -17.16 -24.91 -1.61
CA ILE A 426 -15.83 -24.95 -2.23
C ILE A 426 -15.95 -25.68 -3.57
N ALA A 427 -15.64 -24.98 -4.65
CA ALA A 427 -15.56 -25.53 -6.00
C ALA A 427 -14.14 -26.03 -6.30
N LEU A 428 -14.03 -27.28 -6.74
CA LEU A 428 -12.79 -27.85 -7.25
C LEU A 428 -12.86 -28.00 -8.76
N TYR A 429 -11.79 -27.58 -9.41
CA TYR A 429 -11.56 -27.78 -10.83
C TYR A 429 -10.43 -28.79 -10.99
N LEU A 430 -10.69 -29.88 -11.71
CA LEU A 430 -9.81 -31.04 -11.78
C LEU A 430 -9.11 -31.12 -13.14
N TRP A 431 -7.95 -31.77 -13.14
CA TRP A 431 -7.33 -32.26 -14.36
C TRP A 431 -7.94 -33.61 -14.76
N ASP A 432 -8.13 -33.82 -16.06
CA ASP A 432 -8.54 -35.13 -16.61
C ASP A 432 -7.42 -36.18 -16.50
N GLU A 433 -6.17 -35.74 -16.52
CA GLU A 433 -4.96 -36.57 -16.44
C GLU A 433 -3.98 -35.99 -15.40
N GLU A 434 -3.05 -36.81 -14.89
CA GLU A 434 -2.02 -36.34 -13.96
C GLU A 434 -1.19 -35.20 -14.61
N PRO A 435 -1.10 -34.02 -13.96
CA PRO A 435 -0.33 -32.89 -14.46
C PRO A 435 1.18 -33.19 -14.40
N GLU A 436 1.97 -32.49 -15.21
CA GLU A 436 3.43 -32.67 -15.23
C GLU A 436 4.10 -32.30 -13.89
N ARG A 437 3.48 -31.41 -13.12
CA ARG A 437 4.05 -30.85 -11.90
C ARG A 437 3.06 -30.86 -10.75
N GLN A 438 3.56 -31.23 -9.58
CA GLN A 438 2.84 -31.07 -8.33
C GLN A 438 3.03 -29.65 -7.79
N VAL A 439 1.92 -29.03 -7.38
CA VAL A 439 1.93 -27.79 -6.59
C VAL A 439 2.37 -28.10 -5.17
N LEU A 440 3.35 -27.35 -4.69
CA LEU A 440 3.91 -27.44 -3.35
C LEU A 440 3.80 -26.09 -2.65
N GLY A 441 3.74 -26.12 -1.32
CA GLY A 441 3.70 -24.93 -0.49
C GLY A 441 4.84 -24.90 0.52
N GLY A 442 4.94 -23.80 1.23
CA GLY A 442 5.82 -23.65 2.38
C GLY A 442 5.65 -22.28 3.02
N SER A 443 6.40 -22.05 4.09
CA SER A 443 6.49 -20.75 4.73
C SER A 443 7.90 -20.50 5.24
N ALA A 444 8.37 -19.27 5.11
CA ALA A 444 9.42 -18.72 5.96
C ALA A 444 8.71 -18.17 7.21
N ALA A 445 8.87 -18.83 8.36
CA ALA A 445 8.12 -18.51 9.57
C ALA A 445 9.01 -18.47 10.82
N GLU A 446 8.64 -17.60 11.76
CA GLU A 446 9.21 -17.57 13.11
C GLU A 446 8.07 -17.60 14.13
N LEU A 447 8.14 -18.57 15.05
CA LEU A 447 7.10 -18.78 16.07
C LEU A 447 7.51 -18.15 17.41
N ASN A 448 8.78 -17.82 17.59
CA ASN A 448 9.28 -17.11 18.76
C ASN A 448 9.15 -15.60 18.55
N ILE A 449 7.93 -15.09 18.70
CA ILE A 449 7.61 -13.66 18.67
C ILE A 449 7.74 -13.09 20.08
N ASP A 450 8.54 -12.04 20.24
CA ASP A 450 8.73 -11.28 21.48
C ASP A 450 8.88 -9.78 21.14
N VAL A 451 7.76 -9.12 20.83
CA VAL A 451 7.74 -7.69 20.52
C VAL A 451 7.50 -6.90 21.81
N PRO A 452 8.42 -6.01 22.22
CA PRO A 452 8.25 -5.24 23.44
C PRO A 452 7.03 -4.31 23.41
N PRO A 453 6.45 -3.98 24.58
CA PRO A 453 5.47 -2.91 24.70
C PRO A 453 5.95 -1.61 24.06
N PHE A 454 5.06 -0.90 23.38
CA PHE A 454 5.29 0.41 22.76
C PHE A 454 6.35 0.47 21.65
N ALA A 455 6.87 -0.67 21.17
CA ALA A 455 7.83 -0.70 20.08
C ALA A 455 7.18 -0.26 18.76
N GLN A 456 7.72 0.78 18.10
CA GLN A 456 7.14 1.34 16.86
C GLN A 456 7.48 0.56 15.58
N ARG A 457 8.69 -0.02 15.50
CA ARG A 457 9.20 -0.70 14.30
C ARG A 457 10.08 -1.89 14.69
N HIS A 458 9.47 -2.91 15.26
CA HIS A 458 10.17 -4.14 15.62
C HIS A 458 10.24 -5.05 14.40
N GLU A 459 11.41 -5.13 13.76
CA GLU A 459 11.65 -6.00 12.61
C GLU A 459 11.86 -7.45 13.04
N MET A 460 11.26 -8.37 12.30
CA MET A 460 11.51 -9.81 12.36
C MET A 460 11.91 -10.35 11.00
N VAL A 461 12.70 -11.42 11.01
CA VAL A 461 13.18 -12.10 9.81
C VAL A 461 12.98 -13.59 9.96
N ALA A 462 12.47 -14.24 8.94
CA ALA A 462 12.37 -15.68 8.83
C ALA A 462 12.93 -16.14 7.48
N THR A 463 13.46 -17.36 7.42
CA THR A 463 14.01 -17.89 6.17
C THR A 463 13.51 -19.28 5.83
N ALA A 464 13.51 -19.60 4.54
CA ALA A 464 13.19 -20.92 4.03
C ALA A 464 14.08 -21.26 2.84
N LYS A 465 14.60 -22.49 2.78
CA LYS A 465 15.57 -22.91 1.75
C LYS A 465 14.95 -23.84 0.72
N PHE A 466 15.05 -23.47 -0.55
CA PHE A 466 14.70 -24.35 -1.67
C PHE A 466 15.76 -25.42 -1.85
N ARG A 467 15.36 -26.70 -1.80
CA ARG A 467 16.31 -27.84 -1.88
C ARG A 467 16.51 -28.37 -3.30
N LYS A 468 15.64 -27.98 -4.22
CA LYS A 468 15.65 -28.37 -5.63
C LYS A 468 15.37 -27.13 -6.48
N ASP A 469 15.79 -27.20 -7.73
CA ASP A 469 15.39 -26.22 -8.74
C ASP A 469 13.87 -26.17 -8.78
N SER A 470 13.32 -24.97 -8.70
CA SER A 470 11.90 -24.73 -8.49
C SER A 470 11.45 -23.52 -9.31
N TYR A 471 10.16 -23.42 -9.56
CA TYR A 471 9.52 -22.20 -9.99
C TYR A 471 8.61 -21.72 -8.88
N LEU A 472 8.90 -20.54 -8.33
CA LEU A 472 8.08 -19.83 -7.36
C LEU A 472 6.86 -19.23 -8.08
N THR A 473 5.68 -19.45 -7.53
CA THR A 473 4.41 -19.16 -8.21
C THR A 473 3.50 -18.24 -7.41
N MET A 474 3.67 -18.16 -6.09
CA MET A 474 2.91 -17.27 -5.23
C MET A 474 3.71 -16.86 -4.00
N LEU A 475 3.47 -15.63 -3.52
CA LEU A 475 3.91 -15.11 -2.23
C LEU A 475 2.74 -14.52 -1.44
N GLY A 476 2.75 -14.67 -0.11
CA GLY A 476 1.68 -14.15 0.75
C GLY A 476 2.19 -13.85 2.17
N PRO A 477 2.33 -12.57 2.56
CA PRO A 477 2.69 -12.24 3.93
C PRO A 477 1.49 -12.38 4.89
N HIS A 478 1.75 -12.85 6.10
CA HIS A 478 0.75 -12.96 7.15
C HIS A 478 1.30 -12.55 8.51
N MET A 479 0.67 -11.53 9.08
CA MET A 479 0.84 -10.99 10.43
C MET A 479 -0.53 -10.54 10.93
N HIS A 480 -0.71 -10.30 12.23
CA HIS A 480 -1.97 -9.79 12.76
C HIS A 480 -1.99 -8.24 12.83
N TYR A 481 -2.71 -7.67 13.79
CA TYR A 481 -3.01 -6.24 13.85
C TYR A 481 -1.79 -5.33 13.89
N ARG A 482 -0.63 -5.81 14.37
CA ARG A 482 0.57 -4.97 14.47
C ARG A 482 1.48 -5.09 13.25
N GLY A 483 1.17 -5.95 12.28
CA GLY A 483 1.92 -5.97 11.01
C GLY A 483 1.93 -4.58 10.36
N TYR A 484 3.12 -4.10 10.01
CA TYR A 484 3.36 -2.74 9.49
C TYR A 484 3.80 -2.77 8.03
N ASP A 485 4.82 -3.58 7.73
CA ASP A 485 5.33 -3.83 6.38
C ASP A 485 5.77 -5.29 6.24
N ALA A 486 5.88 -5.76 4.99
CA ALA A 486 6.33 -7.10 4.67
C ALA A 486 7.14 -7.11 3.36
N ASN A 487 8.18 -7.92 3.32
CA ASN A 487 9.15 -7.95 2.23
C ASN A 487 9.67 -9.38 2.00
N PHE A 488 9.84 -9.75 0.74
CA PHE A 488 10.43 -11.03 0.35
C PHE A 488 11.65 -10.83 -0.54
N LYS A 489 12.75 -11.45 -0.16
CA LYS A 489 14.00 -11.51 -0.93
C LYS A 489 14.41 -12.94 -1.21
N LEU A 490 15.09 -13.14 -2.34
CA LEU A 490 15.78 -14.37 -2.69
C LEU A 490 17.28 -14.14 -2.58
N VAL A 491 17.94 -14.93 -1.74
CA VAL A 491 19.41 -14.99 -1.65
C VAL A 491 19.87 -16.23 -2.41
N TYR A 492 20.47 -16.01 -3.59
CA TYR A 492 20.90 -17.07 -4.49
C TYR A 492 22.19 -17.76 -4.01
N PRO A 493 22.48 -18.98 -4.48
CA PRO A 493 23.69 -19.72 -4.09
C PRO A 493 25.01 -19.01 -4.39
N ASP A 494 25.02 -18.06 -5.32
CA ASP A 494 26.17 -17.23 -5.69
C ASP A 494 26.33 -15.97 -4.82
N GLY A 495 25.41 -15.74 -3.88
CA GLY A 495 25.37 -14.58 -2.99
C GLY A 495 24.65 -13.36 -3.57
N ARG A 496 24.10 -13.44 -4.79
CA ARG A 496 23.22 -12.39 -5.30
C ARG A 496 21.94 -12.33 -4.48
N GLU A 497 21.46 -11.13 -4.22
CA GLU A 497 20.16 -10.88 -3.59
C GLU A 497 19.21 -10.25 -4.60
N GLU A 498 17.93 -10.58 -4.48
CA GLU A 498 16.87 -10.02 -5.31
C GLU A 498 15.60 -9.90 -4.49
N GLU A 499 15.10 -8.67 -4.34
CA GLU A 499 13.77 -8.44 -3.80
C GLU A 499 12.72 -8.83 -4.84
N VAL A 500 11.72 -9.59 -4.40
CA VAL A 500 10.71 -10.18 -5.30
C VAL A 500 9.28 -9.77 -4.94
N LEU A 501 9.07 -9.18 -3.77
CA LEU A 501 7.80 -8.60 -3.35
C LEU A 501 8.05 -7.61 -2.21
N ASN A 502 7.48 -6.42 -2.34
CA ASN A 502 7.43 -5.42 -1.28
C ASN A 502 5.96 -5.03 -0.99
N VAL A 503 5.55 -5.14 0.27
CA VAL A 503 4.25 -4.72 0.81
C VAL A 503 4.53 -3.59 1.81
N PRO A 504 4.67 -2.34 1.34
CA PRO A 504 5.12 -1.23 2.16
C PRO A 504 4.11 -0.85 3.26
N ASN A 505 2.81 -1.01 2.99
CA ASN A 505 1.72 -0.69 3.91
C ASN A 505 0.87 -1.93 4.18
N TYR A 506 1.42 -2.86 4.98
CA TYR A 506 0.69 -4.06 5.34
C TYR A 506 -0.56 -3.69 6.14
N GLN A 507 -1.72 -4.24 5.73
CA GLN A 507 -2.97 -4.10 6.47
C GLN A 507 -3.59 -5.46 6.70
N PHE A 508 -3.71 -5.85 7.97
CA PHE A 508 -4.31 -7.11 8.39
C PHE A 508 -5.69 -7.40 7.78
N ASN A 509 -6.50 -6.35 7.55
CA ASN A 509 -7.84 -6.51 6.98
C ASN A 509 -7.82 -6.98 5.51
N TRP A 510 -6.68 -6.90 4.81
CA TRP A 510 -6.50 -7.54 3.51
C TRP A 510 -5.31 -8.50 3.52
N GLN A 511 -5.61 -9.77 3.76
CA GLN A 511 -4.62 -10.85 3.74
C GLN A 511 -4.51 -11.40 2.31
N LYS A 512 -3.84 -10.63 1.44
CA LYS A 512 -3.70 -10.97 0.03
C LYS A 512 -2.54 -11.95 -0.20
N VAL A 513 -2.69 -12.73 -1.27
CA VAL A 513 -1.61 -13.49 -1.90
C VAL A 513 -1.36 -12.92 -3.28
N TYR A 514 -0.14 -13.07 -3.77
CA TYR A 514 0.31 -12.50 -5.04
C TYR A 514 0.84 -13.62 -5.93
N ASP A 515 0.04 -13.97 -6.93
CA ASP A 515 0.38 -14.99 -7.92
C ASP A 515 1.22 -14.40 -9.04
N PHE A 516 2.39 -14.96 -9.30
CA PHE A 516 3.25 -14.49 -10.38
C PHE A 516 2.55 -14.66 -11.75
N LYS A 517 2.65 -13.66 -12.61
CA LYS A 517 2.26 -13.79 -14.03
C LYS A 517 3.06 -14.89 -14.70
N GLU A 518 4.38 -14.79 -14.54
CA GLU A 518 5.36 -15.76 -15.01
C GLU A 518 6.08 -16.36 -13.79
N PRO A 519 5.98 -17.69 -13.55
CA PRO A 519 6.65 -18.32 -12.42
C PRO A 519 8.15 -18.01 -12.38
N LYS A 520 8.66 -17.58 -11.24
CA LYS A 520 10.06 -17.17 -11.07
C LYS A 520 10.94 -18.39 -10.84
N PHE A 521 11.95 -18.61 -11.68
CA PHE A 521 12.91 -19.69 -11.47
C PHE A 521 13.77 -19.44 -10.22
N VAL A 522 13.88 -20.46 -9.37
CA VAL A 522 14.61 -20.45 -8.11
C VAL A 522 15.53 -21.68 -8.09
N PRO A 523 16.85 -21.50 -8.27
CA PRO A 523 17.78 -22.64 -8.26
C PRO A 523 17.88 -23.26 -6.86
N ALA A 524 18.19 -24.55 -6.82
CA ALA A 524 18.46 -25.28 -5.59
C ALA A 524 19.52 -24.57 -4.75
N GLY A 525 19.24 -24.45 -3.46
CA GLY A 525 20.11 -23.76 -2.51
C GLY A 525 19.76 -22.29 -2.27
N THR A 526 18.86 -21.70 -3.07
CA THR A 526 18.34 -20.35 -2.83
C THR A 526 17.58 -20.31 -1.50
N GLU A 527 17.77 -19.22 -0.76
CA GLU A 527 17.08 -18.93 0.49
C GLU A 527 16.06 -17.81 0.29
N MET A 528 14.80 -18.10 0.58
CA MET A 528 13.76 -17.09 0.78
C MET A 528 14.02 -16.40 2.11
N VAL A 529 14.09 -15.08 2.10
CA VAL A 529 14.17 -14.24 3.30
C VAL A 529 12.89 -13.43 3.35
N PHE A 530 12.07 -13.71 4.36
CA PHE A 530 10.88 -12.94 4.68
C PHE A 530 11.21 -11.99 5.83
N THR A 531 11.09 -10.70 5.57
CA THR A 531 11.24 -9.65 6.57
C THR A 531 9.89 -8.95 6.76
N GLY A 532 9.53 -8.65 7.99
CA GLY A 532 8.36 -7.84 8.27
C GLY A 532 8.51 -7.11 9.58
N THR A 533 7.79 -5.99 9.70
CA THR A 533 7.89 -5.09 10.84
C THR A 533 6.59 -5.10 11.63
N PHE A 534 6.69 -5.11 12.96
CA PHE A 534 5.57 -4.88 13.87
C PHE A 534 5.59 -3.46 14.44
N ASP A 535 4.43 -2.81 14.48
CA ASP A 535 4.17 -1.56 15.20
C ASP A 535 3.24 -1.81 16.40
N ASN A 536 3.87 -2.03 17.56
CA ASN A 536 3.23 -2.17 18.87
C ASN A 536 3.12 -0.83 19.61
N SER A 537 3.23 0.31 18.93
CA SER A 537 3.10 1.62 19.54
C SER A 537 1.64 2.05 19.70
N GLU A 538 1.44 3.16 20.40
CA GLU A 538 0.14 3.83 20.53
C GLU A 538 -0.30 4.57 19.27
N HIS A 539 0.60 4.74 18.30
CA HIS A 539 0.31 5.42 17.03
C HIS A 539 -0.22 4.47 15.95
N ASN A 540 -0.15 3.15 16.17
CA ASN A 540 -0.81 2.19 15.31
C ASN A 540 -2.32 2.13 15.63
N PRO A 541 -3.22 2.63 14.74
CA PRO A 541 -4.65 2.66 15.00
C PRO A 541 -5.29 1.25 15.08
N ALA A 542 -4.60 0.22 14.57
CA ALA A 542 -5.05 -1.16 14.66
C ALA A 542 -4.61 -1.85 15.96
N ASN A 543 -3.72 -1.25 16.76
CA ASN A 543 -3.19 -1.86 17.97
C ASN A 543 -4.21 -1.79 19.13
N PRO A 544 -4.80 -2.92 19.57
CA PRO A 544 -5.79 -2.92 20.66
C PRO A 544 -5.21 -2.62 22.05
N ASP A 545 -3.93 -2.89 22.29
CA ASP A 545 -3.25 -2.62 23.57
C ASP A 545 -1.72 -2.56 23.35
N PRO A 546 -1.10 -1.36 23.31
CA PRO A 546 0.34 -1.20 23.11
C PRO A 546 1.18 -1.54 24.35
N SER A 547 0.55 -1.75 25.51
CA SER A 547 1.25 -2.07 26.76
C SER A 547 1.59 -3.56 26.90
N GLN A 548 1.02 -4.42 26.04
CA GLN A 548 1.30 -5.85 26.04
C GLN A 548 2.60 -6.16 25.30
N THR A 549 3.30 -7.19 25.78
CA THR A 549 4.30 -7.88 24.98
C THR A 549 3.59 -8.78 23.97
N LEU A 550 3.91 -8.66 22.69
CA LEU A 550 3.31 -9.52 21.67
C LEU A 550 4.01 -10.87 21.67
N SER A 551 3.21 -11.92 21.58
CA SER A 551 3.67 -13.31 21.50
C SER A 551 2.85 -14.06 20.46
N TRP A 552 3.36 -15.22 20.04
CA TRP A 552 2.69 -16.03 19.05
C TRP A 552 1.31 -16.50 19.53
N GLY A 553 0.33 -16.47 18.63
CA GLY A 553 -0.95 -17.14 18.82
C GLY A 553 -1.94 -16.89 17.69
N GLU A 554 -3.01 -17.67 17.66
CA GLU A 554 -4.00 -17.65 16.57
C GLU A 554 -4.94 -16.44 16.64
N GLN A 555 -5.14 -15.87 17.82
CA GLN A 555 -6.07 -14.75 17.98
C GLN A 555 -5.48 -13.46 17.43
N THR A 556 -6.30 -12.60 16.85
CA THR A 556 -5.86 -11.36 16.17
C THR A 556 -5.19 -10.33 17.08
N TRP A 557 -5.41 -10.41 18.40
CA TRP A 557 -4.70 -9.59 19.39
C TRP A 557 -3.36 -10.19 19.85
N GLN A 558 -3.08 -11.45 19.49
CA GLN A 558 -1.74 -12.04 19.48
C GLN A 558 -1.10 -11.80 18.12
N GLU A 559 0.07 -12.38 17.83
CA GLU A 559 0.73 -12.22 16.54
C GLU A 559 1.10 -13.53 15.86
N MET A 560 1.26 -13.45 14.54
CA MET A 560 1.80 -14.46 13.66
C MET A 560 2.86 -13.85 12.76
N PHE A 561 3.80 -14.65 12.26
CA PHE A 561 4.85 -14.19 11.36
C PHE A 561 5.15 -15.26 10.31
N PHE A 562 4.43 -15.22 9.19
CA PHE A 562 4.56 -16.17 8.10
C PHE A 562 4.72 -15.45 6.76
N GLY A 563 5.80 -15.75 6.06
CA GLY A 563 5.94 -15.49 4.63
C GLY A 563 5.57 -16.76 3.87
N PHE A 564 4.30 -16.90 3.50
CA PHE A 564 3.85 -18.05 2.71
C PHE A 564 4.39 -17.98 1.29
N TYR A 565 4.70 -19.13 0.72
CA TYR A 565 5.06 -19.27 -0.68
C TYR A 565 4.50 -20.55 -1.29
N ARG A 566 4.26 -20.51 -2.60
CA ARG A 566 3.88 -21.67 -3.42
C ARG A 566 4.87 -21.84 -4.55
N TYR A 567 5.18 -23.08 -4.90
CA TYR A 567 6.13 -23.39 -5.94
C TYR A 567 5.80 -24.72 -6.61
N VAL A 568 6.44 -24.96 -7.76
CA VAL A 568 6.52 -26.28 -8.41
C VAL A 568 7.98 -26.64 -8.58
N GLU A 569 8.35 -27.91 -8.47
CA GLU A 569 9.72 -28.33 -8.78
C GLU A 569 9.97 -28.20 -10.29
N ALA A 570 11.10 -27.60 -10.68
CA ALA A 570 11.57 -27.68 -12.05
C ALA A 570 12.01 -29.13 -12.24
N GLY A 571 11.24 -29.91 -13.01
CA GLY A 571 11.56 -31.32 -13.26
C GLY A 571 13.02 -31.50 -13.67
N THR A 572 13.62 -32.65 -13.39
CA THR A 572 14.95 -32.95 -13.93
C THR A 572 14.81 -33.05 -15.45
N GLU A 573 15.09 -31.98 -16.18
CA GLU A 573 15.41 -32.12 -17.60
C GLU A 573 16.56 -33.12 -17.66
N GLY A 574 16.26 -34.30 -18.19
CA GLY A 574 17.27 -35.31 -18.43
C GLY A 574 18.35 -34.68 -19.29
N GLY A 575 19.56 -34.57 -18.74
CA GLY A 575 20.74 -34.31 -19.54
C GLY A 575 20.84 -35.44 -20.57
N GLU A 576 20.53 -35.13 -21.83
CA GLU A 576 21.02 -35.88 -22.98
C GLU A 576 22.47 -35.49 -23.31
#